data_AF-A0A0Q5J6Z8-F1
#
_entry.id   AF-A0A0Q5J6Z8-F1
#
_cell.length_a   1.000
_cell.length_b   1.000
_cell.length_c   1.000
_cell.angle_alpha   90.00
_cell.angle_beta   90.00
_cell.angle_gamma   90.00
#
_symmetry.space_group_name_H-M   'P 1'
#
loop_
_entity.id
_entity.type
_entity.pdbx_description
1 polymer ?
#
loop_
_entity_poly.entity_id
_entity_poly.type
_entity_poly.pdbx_seq_one_letter_code
_entity_poly.pdbx_strand_id
1 'polypeptide(L)'
;MTEELAQIPNPYLAAIKQRRALAVPVAADLRDDLDAVVRAMDAGAWLSPVADDFYVDLTGHKQALGTAADGAMSTFDSAVRSQPEEVEPGAWQTRWRNLR
;
A
#
# COMPACT_ATOMS: atom_id res chain seq x y z
N MET A 1 -39.84 21.81 -2.72
CA MET A 1 -38.84 22.01 -1.66
C MET A 1 -37.84 20.89 -1.83
N THR A 2 -36.75 21.16 -2.54
CA THR A 2 -35.66 20.18 -2.72
C THR A 2 -35.02 20.01 -1.35
N GLU A 3 -35.18 18.84 -0.73
CA GLU A 3 -34.38 18.48 0.44
C GLU A 3 -32.92 18.52 0.00
N GLU A 4 -32.21 19.57 0.42
CA GLU A 4 -30.76 19.61 0.37
C GLU A 4 -30.30 18.53 1.35
N LEU A 5 -30.07 17.32 0.83
CA LEU A 5 -29.68 16.16 1.63
C LEU A 5 -28.41 16.54 2.41
N ALA A 6 -28.52 16.54 3.73
CA ALA A 6 -27.40 16.87 4.61
C ALA A 6 -26.20 15.97 4.25
N GLN A 7 -25.13 16.58 3.75
CA GLN A 7 -23.90 15.89 3.43
C GLN A 7 -23.25 15.41 4.73
N ILE A 8 -22.75 14.18 4.73
CA ILE A 8 -22.05 13.59 5.88
C ILE A 8 -20.63 13.20 5.49
N PRO A 9 -19.67 13.16 6.45
CA PRO A 9 -18.32 12.70 6.18
C PRO A 9 -18.30 11.30 5.56
N ASN A 10 -17.49 11.11 4.51
CA ASN A 10 -17.43 9.86 3.77
C ASN A 10 -16.72 8.75 4.57
N PRO A 11 -17.45 7.73 5.08
CA PRO A 11 -16.84 6.70 5.92
C PRO A 11 -16.00 5.70 5.12
N TYR A 12 -16.26 5.55 3.82
CA TYR A 12 -15.42 4.75 2.92
C TYR A 12 -14.07 5.41 2.72
N LEU A 13 -14.04 6.73 2.47
CA LEU A 13 -12.79 7.47 2.34
C LEU A 13 -11.96 7.40 3.63
N ALA A 14 -12.59 7.57 4.79
CA ALA A 14 -11.92 7.42 6.08
C ALA A 14 -11.30 6.02 6.24
N ALA A 15 -12.00 4.97 5.84
CA ALA A 15 -11.50 3.60 5.88
C ALA A 15 -10.30 3.38 4.95
N ILE A 16 -10.34 3.89 3.71
CA ILE A 16 -9.21 3.78 2.77
C ILE A 16 -7.99 4.55 3.31
N LYS A 17 -8.18 5.79 3.79
CA LYS A 17 -7.12 6.61 4.41
C LYS A 17 -6.46 5.85 5.57
N GLN A 18 -7.26 5.23 6.44
CA GLN A 18 -6.77 4.41 7.55
C GLN A 18 -5.97 3.19 7.06
N ARG A 19 -6.49 2.43 6.08
CA ARG A 19 -5.79 1.24 5.55
C ARG A 19 -4.48 1.58 4.87
N ARG A 20 -4.45 2.69 4.12
CA ARG A 20 -3.23 3.23 3.55
C ARG A 20 -2.20 3.53 4.63
N ALA A 21 -2.59 4.25 5.69
CA ALA A 21 -1.68 4.59 6.79
C ALA A 21 -1.08 3.36 7.48
N LEU A 22 -1.86 2.27 7.61
CA LEU A 22 -1.36 1.00 8.15
C LEU A 22 -0.42 0.25 7.20
N ALA A 23 -0.57 0.43 5.88
CA ALA A 23 0.24 -0.26 4.88
C ALA A 23 1.60 0.42 4.63
N VAL A 24 1.71 1.74 4.86
CA VAL A 24 2.96 2.50 4.71
C VAL A 24 4.13 1.92 5.53
N PRO A 25 4.03 1.70 6.85
CA PRO A 25 5.15 1.18 7.63
C PRO A 25 5.53 -0.24 7.19
N VAL A 26 4.54 -1.10 6.89
CA VAL A 26 4.80 -2.47 6.40
C VAL A 26 5.61 -2.46 5.09
N ALA A 27 5.28 -1.56 4.17
CA ALA A 27 6.02 -1.42 2.92
C ALA A 27 7.42 -0.84 3.13
N ALA A 28 7.60 0.04 4.11
CA ALA A 28 8.91 0.60 4.47
C ALA A 28 9.81 -0.44 5.12
N ASP A 29 9.32 -1.14 6.15
CA ASP A 29 10.07 -2.16 6.89
C ASP A 29 10.58 -3.27 5.95
N LEU A 30 9.72 -3.76 5.04
CA LEU A 30 10.11 -4.77 4.05
C LEU A 30 11.24 -4.28 3.12
N ARG A 31 11.21 -3.00 2.72
CA ARG A 31 12.26 -2.41 1.85
C ARG A 31 13.56 -2.28 2.62
N ASP A 32 13.50 -1.79 3.84
CA ASP A 32 14.67 -1.58 4.70
C ASP A 32 15.36 -2.91 5.02
N ASP A 33 14.59 -3.96 5.33
CA ASP A 33 15.12 -5.31 5.56
C ASP A 33 15.84 -5.87 4.32
N LEU A 34 15.21 -5.77 3.14
CA LEU A 34 15.81 -6.25 1.89
C LEU A 34 17.05 -5.44 1.50
N ASP A 35 17.01 -4.13 1.69
CA ASP A 35 18.16 -3.24 1.50
C ASP A 35 19.33 -3.62 2.42
N ALA A 36 19.04 -3.92 3.69
CA ALA A 36 20.05 -4.31 4.65
C ALA A 36 20.74 -5.63 4.25
N VAL A 37 19.97 -6.63 3.80
CA VAL A 37 20.54 -7.90 3.33
C VAL A 37 21.40 -7.69 2.07
N VAL A 38 20.92 -6.90 1.10
CA VAL A 38 21.71 -6.58 -0.11
C VAL A 38 23.03 -5.90 0.26
N ARG A 39 23.00 -4.88 1.14
CA ARG A 39 24.22 -4.19 1.60
C ARG A 39 25.18 -5.12 2.33
N ALA A 40 24.68 -6.07 3.11
CA ALA A 40 25.51 -7.05 3.80
C ALA A 40 26.21 -7.99 2.79
N MET A 41 25.48 -8.46 1.77
CA MET A 41 26.04 -9.28 0.70
C MET A 41 27.10 -8.51 -0.10
N ASP A 42 26.82 -7.25 -0.45
CA ASP A 42 27.77 -6.37 -1.16
C ASP A 42 29.06 -6.12 -0.36
N ALA A 43 28.95 -6.09 0.98
CA ALA A 43 30.07 -5.96 1.89
C ALA A 43 30.87 -7.28 2.09
N GLY A 44 30.47 -8.37 1.43
CA GLY A 44 31.13 -9.66 1.51
C GLY A 44 30.78 -10.45 2.79
N ALA A 45 29.60 -10.22 3.38
CA ALA A 45 29.14 -11.00 4.53
C ALA A 45 29.05 -12.51 4.25
N TRP A 46 28.91 -12.89 2.97
CA TRP A 46 28.96 -14.27 2.51
C TRP A 46 29.54 -14.35 1.09
N LEU A 47 30.62 -15.12 0.90
CA LEU A 47 31.31 -15.29 -0.38
C LEU A 47 31.40 -16.78 -0.74
N SER A 48 30.62 -17.20 -1.74
CA SER A 48 30.66 -18.55 -2.34
C SER A 48 29.84 -18.56 -3.64
N PRO A 49 29.99 -19.56 -4.52
CA PRO A 49 29.12 -19.68 -5.70
C PRO A 49 27.63 -19.75 -5.36
N VAL A 50 27.26 -20.35 -4.22
CA VAL A 50 25.88 -20.38 -3.72
C VAL A 50 25.40 -18.99 -3.29
N ALA A 51 26.31 -18.15 -2.79
CA ALA A 51 25.99 -16.78 -2.42
C ALA A 51 25.64 -15.93 -3.65
N ASP A 52 26.28 -16.20 -4.81
CA ASP A 52 26.00 -15.51 -6.06
C ASP A 52 24.58 -15.81 -6.56
N ASP A 53 24.19 -17.09 -6.60
CA ASP A 53 22.83 -17.51 -6.99
C ASP A 53 21.77 -16.93 -6.04
N PHE A 54 22.03 -17.00 -4.73
CA PHE A 54 21.16 -16.39 -3.72
C PHE A 54 21.01 -14.88 -3.90
N TYR A 55 22.10 -14.18 -4.24
CA TYR A 55 22.08 -12.73 -4.44
C TYR A 55 21.22 -12.34 -5.66
N VAL A 56 21.30 -13.12 -6.75
CA VAL A 56 20.42 -12.93 -7.92
C VAL A 56 18.94 -13.08 -7.53
N ASP A 57 18.60 -14.14 -6.79
CA ASP A 57 17.22 -14.35 -6.34
C ASP A 57 16.74 -13.25 -5.37
N LEU A 58 17.60 -12.84 -4.44
CA LEU A 58 17.31 -11.78 -3.47
C LEU A 58 17.00 -10.46 -4.17
N THR A 59 17.84 -10.06 -5.13
CA THR A 59 17.66 -8.81 -5.88
C THR A 59 16.41 -8.86 -6.79
N GLY A 60 16.12 -10.02 -7.39
CA GLY A 60 14.88 -10.27 -8.11
C GLY A 60 13.64 -10.12 -7.24
N HIS A 61 13.62 -10.76 -6.06
CA HIS A 61 12.52 -10.62 -5.09
C HIS A 61 12.36 -9.20 -4.59
N LYS A 62 13.47 -8.50 -4.31
CA LYS A 62 13.46 -7.09 -3.90
C LYS A 62 12.78 -6.21 -4.95
N GLN A 63 13.10 -6.40 -6.22
CA GLN A 63 12.47 -5.65 -7.31
C GLN A 63 10.96 -5.96 -7.42
N ALA A 64 10.60 -7.25 -7.36
CA ALA A 64 9.20 -7.68 -7.48
C ALA A 64 8.34 -7.13 -6.32
N LEU A 65 8.83 -7.25 -5.09
CA LEU A 65 8.16 -6.74 -3.89
C LEU A 65 8.09 -5.22 -3.87
N GLY A 66 9.16 -4.53 -4.29
CA GLY A 66 9.16 -3.07 -4.44
C GLY A 66 8.07 -2.59 -5.39
N THR A 67 7.98 -3.22 -6.56
CA THR A 67 6.96 -2.93 -7.58
C THR A 67 5.55 -3.19 -7.05
N ALA A 68 5.34 -4.31 -6.37
CA ALA A 68 4.04 -4.65 -5.78
C ALA A 68 3.63 -3.64 -4.70
N ALA A 69 4.57 -3.24 -3.84
CA ALA A 69 4.32 -2.24 -2.80
C ALA A 69 3.96 -0.87 -3.39
N ASP A 70 4.68 -0.41 -4.42
CA ASP A 70 4.36 0.84 -5.12
C ASP A 70 3.00 0.78 -5.82
N GLY A 71 2.68 -0.35 -6.45
CA GLY A 71 1.36 -0.57 -7.05
C GLY A 71 0.22 -0.53 -6.03
N ALA A 72 0.43 -1.12 -4.84
CA ALA A 72 -0.54 -1.06 -3.76
C ALA A 72 -0.72 0.37 -3.23
N MET A 73 0.37 1.12 -3.03
CA MET A 73 0.30 2.52 -2.58
C MET A 73 -0.39 3.41 -3.61
N SER A 74 -0.05 3.26 -4.89
CA SER A 74 -0.70 3.98 -6.00
C SER A 74 -2.20 3.69 -6.08
N THR A 75 -2.60 2.44 -5.81
CA THR A 75 -4.01 2.05 -5.74
C THR A 75 -4.74 2.78 -4.62
N PHE A 76 -4.15 2.83 -3.42
CA PHE A 76 -4.70 3.61 -2.30
C PHE A 76 -4.78 5.10 -2.63
N ASP A 77 -3.71 5.69 -3.18
CA ASP A 77 -3.65 7.11 -3.53
C ASP A 77 -4.70 7.50 -4.58
N SER A 78 -4.92 6.62 -5.55
CA SER A 78 -5.94 6.83 -6.60
C SER A 78 -7.35 6.67 -6.04
N ALA A 79 -7.57 5.70 -5.15
CA ALA A 79 -8.84 5.54 -4.45
C ALA A 79 -9.14 6.75 -3.55
N VAL A 80 -8.17 7.26 -2.80
CA VAL A 80 -8.34 8.45 -1.95
C VAL A 80 -8.66 9.69 -2.79
N ARG A 81 -7.92 9.94 -3.88
CA ARG A 81 -8.14 11.11 -4.74
C ARG A 81 -9.48 11.09 -5.48
N SER A 82 -10.05 9.92 -5.73
CA SER A 82 -11.31 9.78 -6.47
C SER A 82 -12.56 9.89 -5.59
N GLN A 83 -12.41 9.96 -4.26
CA GLN A 83 -13.55 10.05 -3.35
C GLN A 83 -13.77 11.47 -2.86
N PRO A 84 -15.04 11.94 -2.81
CA PRO A 84 -15.35 13.20 -2.15
C PRO A 84 -15.19 13.06 -0.63
N GLU A 85 -14.87 14.17 0.05
CA GLU A 85 -14.73 14.20 1.52
C GLU A 85 -16.07 13.98 2.22
N GLU A 86 -17.17 14.43 1.61
CA GLU A 86 -18.54 14.27 2.09
C GLU A 86 -19.43 13.62 1.03
N VAL A 87 -20.46 12.91 1.48
CA VAL A 87 -21.42 12.19 0.63
C VAL A 87 -22.83 12.30 1.21
N GLU A 88 -23.83 12.07 0.37
CA GLU A 88 -25.20 11.89 0.83
C GLU A 88 -25.32 10.65 1.75
N PRO A 89 -26.18 10.66 2.77
CA PRO A 89 -26.33 9.53 3.70
C PRO A 89 -26.72 8.21 3.01
N GLY A 90 -27.45 8.28 1.89
CA GLY A 90 -27.85 7.14 1.08
C GLY A 90 -26.82 6.68 0.04
N ALA A 91 -25.69 7.37 -0.07
CA ALA A 91 -24.66 7.06 -1.05
C ALA A 91 -24.04 5.67 -0.79
N TRP A 92 -23.56 5.01 -1.84
CA TRP A 92 -23.02 3.66 -1.71
C TRP A 92 -21.82 3.60 -0.74
N GLN A 93 -21.06 4.69 -0.62
CA GLN A 93 -19.93 4.85 0.29
C GLN A 93 -20.30 4.68 1.77
N THR A 94 -21.57 4.87 2.15
CA THR A 94 -22.02 4.66 3.53
C THR A 94 -22.31 3.20 3.83
N ARG A 95 -22.61 2.40 2.79
CA ARG A 95 -22.98 0.98 2.86
C ARG A 95 -22.01 0.04 2.14
N TRP A 96 -20.81 0.51 1.80
CA TRP A 96 -19.82 -0.21 1.00
C TRP A 96 -19.47 -1.60 1.54
N ARG A 97 -19.49 -1.77 2.87
CA ARG A 97 -19.24 -3.07 3.53
C ARG A 97 -20.28 -4.15 3.22
N ASN A 98 -21.45 -3.74 2.72
CA ASN A 98 -22.57 -4.62 2.39
C ASN A 98 -22.72 -4.81 0.86
N LEU A 99 -21.91 -4.12 0.06
CA LEU A 99 -21.83 -4.34 -1.38
C LEU A 99 -20.98 -5.61 -1.58
N ARG A 100 -21.65 -6.71 -1.94
CA ARG A 100 -21.02 -7.96 -2.33
C ARG A 100 -21.11 -8.13 -3.83
#